data_AF-A0A2N5HEV6-F1
#
_entry.id   AF-A0A2N5HEV6-F1
#
_cell.length_a   1.000
_cell.length_b   1.000
_cell.length_c   1.000
_cell.angle_alpha   90.00
_cell.angle_beta   90.00
_cell.angle_gamma   90.00
#
_symmetry.space_group_name_H-M   'P 1'
#
loop_
_entity.id
_entity.type
_entity.pdbx_description
1 polymer ?
#
loop_
_entity_poly.entity_id
_entity_poly.type
_entity_poly.pdbx_seq_one_letter_code
_entity_poly.pdbx_strand_id
1 'polypeptide(L)'
;MSDNKLTLQDLRTKYQFDKKLRKYSDRHYSNDNSVFGKVTSNIDVVQHRNYLVNTLEYYKKISPLVRDDIKDVEAAMARYEIAVRKVIQNFDNQYSNFEYDAEELNELIEDVFTQQENVNKLLFRKLMQD
;
A
#
# COMPACT_ATOMS: atom_id res chain seq x y z
N MET A 1 7.41 -19.09 29.06
CA MET A 1 7.66 -18.93 27.62
C MET A 1 7.59 -17.44 27.35
N SER A 2 8.67 -16.83 26.89
CA SER A 2 8.66 -15.42 26.52
C SER A 2 7.87 -15.30 25.23
N ASP A 3 6.67 -14.71 25.29
CA ASP A 3 5.98 -14.26 24.08
C ASP A 3 6.92 -13.30 23.37
N ASN A 4 7.47 -13.74 22.24
CA ASN A 4 8.42 -12.96 21.47
C ASN A 4 7.62 -11.90 20.72
N LYS A 5 7.28 -10.80 21.41
CA LYS A 5 6.46 -9.72 20.88
C LYS A 5 7.21 -9.05 19.73
N LEU A 6 6.57 -9.01 18.56
CA LEU A 6 7.13 -8.37 17.36
C LEU A 6 7.39 -6.89 17.64
N THR A 7 8.57 -6.37 17.29
CA THR A 7 8.90 -4.94 17.46
C THR A 7 8.87 -4.17 16.14
N LEU A 8 8.74 -2.85 16.21
CA LEU A 8 8.86 -1.97 15.03
C LEU A 8 10.21 -2.13 14.32
N GLN A 9 11.28 -2.38 15.08
CA GLN A 9 12.62 -2.58 14.53
C GLN A 9 12.72 -3.92 13.77
N ASP A 10 12.06 -4.97 14.26
CA ASP A 10 11.97 -6.25 13.55
C ASP A 10 11.22 -6.08 12.23
N LEU A 11 10.09 -5.37 12.26
CA LEU A 11 9.30 -5.06 11.07
C LEU A 11 10.08 -4.27 10.03
N ARG A 12 10.80 -3.22 10.44
CA ARG A 12 11.67 -2.47 9.53
C ARG A 12 12.77 -3.32 8.96
N THR A 13 13.47 -4.09 9.78
CA THR A 13 14.54 -4.97 9.31
C THR A 13 14.02 -5.96 8.27
N LYS A 14 12.83 -6.53 8.51
CA LYS A 14 12.19 -7.50 7.61
C LYS A 14 11.71 -6.87 6.31
N TYR A 15 11.07 -5.70 6.37
CA TYR A 15 10.25 -5.19 5.27
C TYR A 15 10.77 -3.92 4.57
N GLN A 16 11.72 -3.17 5.14
CA GLN A 16 12.16 -1.88 4.57
C GLN A 16 12.66 -1.96 3.12
N PHE A 17 13.17 -3.14 2.70
CA PHE A 17 13.65 -3.41 1.35
C PHE A 17 12.86 -4.51 0.64
N ASP A 18 11.76 -5.00 1.22
CA ASP A 18 10.97 -6.07 0.61
C ASP A 18 10.36 -5.56 -0.71
N LYS A 19 10.58 -6.33 -1.79
CA LYS A 19 10.03 -6.04 -3.12
C LYS A 19 8.55 -6.35 -3.20
N LYS A 20 8.02 -7.24 -2.33
CA LYS A 20 6.59 -7.56 -2.29
C LYS A 20 5.75 -6.34 -1.95
N LEU A 21 6.25 -5.45 -1.09
CA LEU A 21 5.61 -4.16 -0.77
C LEU A 21 5.72 -3.11 -1.88
N ARG A 22 6.34 -3.45 -3.02
CA ARG A 22 6.63 -2.52 -4.11
C ARG A 22 6.04 -2.92 -5.45
N LYS A 23 5.11 -3.88 -5.44
CA LYS A 23 4.60 -4.53 -6.65
C LYS A 23 4.03 -3.53 -7.66
N TYR A 24 3.36 -2.48 -7.23
CA TYR A 24 2.77 -1.47 -8.11
C TYR A 24 3.56 -0.15 -8.09
N SER A 25 4.12 0.23 -6.95
CA SER A 25 4.90 1.46 -6.80
C SER A 25 6.16 1.49 -7.64
N ASP A 26 6.89 0.38 -7.80
CA ASP A 26 8.06 0.33 -8.70
C ASP A 26 7.65 0.50 -10.18
N ARG A 27 6.41 0.16 -10.55
CA ARG A 27 5.90 0.33 -11.93
C ARG A 27 5.43 1.75 -12.23
N HIS A 28 4.81 2.41 -11.24
CA HIS A 28 4.15 3.70 -11.43
C HIS A 28 4.97 4.90 -10.95
N TYR A 29 5.92 4.72 -10.02
CA TYR A 29 6.64 5.82 -9.36
C TYR A 29 8.14 5.52 -9.11
N SER A 30 8.80 4.69 -9.94
CA SER A 30 10.20 4.29 -9.74
C SER A 30 11.21 5.43 -9.54
N ASN A 31 10.92 6.62 -10.08
CA ASN A 31 11.75 7.83 -9.94
C ASN A 31 10.98 9.05 -9.42
N ASP A 32 9.73 8.86 -8.98
CA ASP A 32 8.89 9.96 -8.49
C ASP A 32 8.68 9.86 -6.98
N ASN A 33 9.37 10.74 -6.26
CA ASN A 33 9.27 10.84 -4.81
C ASN A 33 8.13 11.76 -4.34
N SER A 34 7.28 12.26 -5.24
CA SER A 34 6.23 13.23 -4.89
C SER A 34 5.23 12.67 -3.89
N VAL A 35 4.80 11.42 -4.06
CA VAL A 35 3.88 10.74 -3.12
C VAL A 35 4.60 10.50 -1.80
N PHE A 36 5.83 9.97 -1.86
CA PHE A 36 6.62 9.69 -0.66
C PHE A 36 6.82 10.97 0.16
N GLY A 37 7.18 12.11 -0.45
CA GLY A 37 7.38 13.37 0.24
C GLY A 37 6.14 13.88 0.98
N LYS A 38 4.94 13.63 0.45
CA LYS A 38 3.66 14.14 0.97
C LYS A 38 3.09 13.35 2.16
N VAL A 39 3.40 12.08 2.29
CA VAL A 39 2.86 11.24 3.39
C VAL A 39 3.61 11.54 4.67
N THR A 40 3.00 12.18 5.65
CA THR A 40 3.68 12.64 6.89
C THR A 40 3.01 12.19 8.17
N SER A 41 1.80 11.65 8.07
CA SER A 41 0.97 11.28 9.22
C SER A 41 0.15 10.01 8.98
N ASN A 42 -0.38 9.42 10.05
CA ASN A 42 -1.34 8.30 9.97
C ASN A 42 -2.55 8.66 9.09
N ILE A 43 -2.99 9.92 9.11
CA ILE A 43 -4.13 10.39 8.31
C ILE A 43 -3.83 10.25 6.81
N ASP A 44 -2.62 10.59 6.37
CA ASP A 44 -2.23 10.48 4.96
C ASP A 44 -2.25 9.01 4.49
N VAL A 45 -1.79 8.09 5.34
CA VAL A 45 -1.85 6.64 5.08
C VAL A 45 -3.29 6.18 4.93
N VAL A 46 -4.18 6.60 5.85
CA VAL A 46 -5.60 6.26 5.81
C VAL A 46 -6.28 6.85 4.56
N GLN A 47 -5.94 8.07 4.16
CA GLN A 47 -6.48 8.67 2.93
C GLN A 47 -6.10 7.87 1.69
N HIS A 48 -4.84 7.46 1.56
CA HIS A 48 -4.40 6.61 0.46
C HIS A 48 -5.08 5.23 0.46
N ARG A 49 -5.24 4.63 1.64
CA ARG A 49 -5.99 3.38 1.81
C ARG A 49 -7.44 3.52 1.38
N ASN A 50 -8.13 4.54 1.88
CA ASN A 50 -9.55 4.76 1.58
C ASN A 50 -9.77 5.06 0.11
N TYR A 51 -8.87 5.83 -0.51
CA TYR A 51 -8.92 6.07 -1.95
C TYR A 51 -8.83 4.76 -2.73
N LEU A 52 -7.84 3.91 -2.44
CA LEU A 52 -7.70 2.59 -3.05
C LEU A 52 -8.95 1.72 -2.87
N VAL A 53 -9.46 1.61 -1.64
CA VAL A 53 -10.65 0.79 -1.33
C VAL A 53 -11.86 1.29 -2.13
N ASN A 54 -12.09 2.61 -2.16
CA ASN A 54 -13.18 3.19 -2.93
C ASN A 54 -13.02 2.94 -4.43
N THR A 55 -11.80 3.08 -4.97
CA THR A 55 -11.49 2.78 -6.37
C THR A 55 -11.75 1.32 -6.70
N LEU A 56 -11.34 0.38 -5.84
CA LEU A 56 -11.63 -1.05 -6.00
C LEU A 56 -13.14 -1.33 -5.99
N GLU A 57 -13.88 -0.77 -5.02
CA GLU A 57 -15.33 -0.96 -4.91
C GLU A 57 -16.10 -0.38 -6.09
N TYR A 58 -15.65 0.76 -6.61
CA TYR A 58 -16.20 1.38 -7.81
C TYR A 58 -16.03 0.46 -9.02
N TYR A 59 -14.79 0.07 -9.34
CA TYR A 59 -14.54 -0.73 -10.53
C TYR A 59 -15.06 -2.16 -10.42
N LYS A 60 -15.22 -2.73 -9.21
CA LYS A 60 -15.94 -4.00 -9.03
C LYS A 60 -17.34 -4.00 -9.65
N LYS A 61 -18.01 -2.85 -9.69
CA LYS A 61 -19.38 -2.71 -10.22
C LYS A 61 -19.43 -2.36 -11.71
N ILE A 62 -18.30 -2.03 -12.32
CA ILE A 62 -18.21 -1.63 -13.73
C ILE A 62 -17.91 -2.83 -14.62
N SER A 63 -18.60 -2.89 -15.76
CA SER A 63 -18.36 -3.85 -16.83
C SER A 63 -18.83 -3.29 -18.17
N PRO A 64 -18.06 -3.45 -19.27
CA PRO A 64 -16.72 -4.02 -19.31
C PRO A 64 -15.68 -3.08 -18.68
N LEU A 65 -14.59 -3.65 -18.16
CA LEU A 65 -13.43 -2.86 -17.76
C LEU A 65 -12.62 -2.48 -19.00
N VAL A 66 -12.07 -1.27 -19.01
CA VAL A 66 -11.07 -0.85 -20.00
C VAL A 66 -9.67 -0.79 -19.38
N ARG A 67 -8.64 -0.65 -20.23
CA ARG A 67 -7.24 -0.63 -19.77
C ARG A 67 -6.96 0.52 -18.81
N ASP A 68 -7.60 1.67 -19.01
CA ASP A 68 -7.36 2.84 -18.16
C ASP A 68 -7.98 2.67 -16.77
N ASP A 69 -9.09 1.93 -16.62
CA ASP A 69 -9.64 1.54 -15.31
C ASP A 69 -8.62 0.74 -14.49
N ILE A 70 -7.94 -0.21 -15.15
CA ILE A 70 -6.89 -1.02 -14.51
C ILE A 70 -5.72 -0.14 -14.07
N LYS A 71 -5.27 0.79 -14.93
CA LYS A 71 -4.18 1.71 -14.57
C LYS A 71 -4.55 2.58 -13.38
N ASP A 72 -5.79 3.04 -13.28
CA ASP A 72 -6.25 3.87 -12.15
C ASP A 72 -6.21 3.07 -10.83
N VAL A 73 -6.70 1.83 -10.85
CA VAL A 73 -6.62 0.91 -9.70
C VAL A 73 -5.16 0.64 -9.30
N GLU A 74 -4.29 0.34 -10.27
CA GLU A 74 -2.87 0.07 -10.00
C GLU A 74 -2.16 1.31 -9.44
N ALA A 75 -2.46 2.50 -9.96
CA ALA A 75 -1.90 3.76 -9.47
C ALA A 75 -2.38 4.08 -8.05
N ALA A 76 -3.63 3.78 -7.72
CA ALA A 76 -4.16 3.90 -6.35
C ALA A 76 -3.42 2.94 -5.39
N MET A 77 -3.21 1.69 -5.81
CA MET A 77 -2.45 0.69 -5.03
C MET A 77 -1.01 1.12 -4.83
N ALA A 78 -0.35 1.63 -5.88
CA ALA A 78 1.01 2.14 -5.82
C ALA A 78 1.17 3.27 -4.80
N ARG A 79 0.20 4.18 -4.68
CA ARG A 79 0.22 5.25 -3.67
C ARG A 79 0.11 4.69 -2.25
N TYR A 80 -0.76 3.70 -2.04
CA TYR A 80 -0.91 3.06 -0.74
C TYR A 80 0.36 2.28 -0.32
N GLU A 81 0.99 1.55 -1.26
CA GLU A 81 2.29 0.90 -1.03
C GLU A 81 3.36 1.90 -0.58
N ILE A 82 3.46 3.05 -1.26
CA ILE A 82 4.41 4.12 -0.91
C ILE A 82 4.14 4.65 0.49
N ALA A 83 2.87 4.87 0.83
CA ALA A 83 2.47 5.38 2.14
C ALA A 83 2.91 4.44 3.28
N VAL A 84 2.59 3.14 3.17
CA VAL A 84 2.98 2.14 4.18
C VAL A 84 4.50 1.97 4.25
N ARG A 85 5.18 1.93 3.10
CA ARG A 85 6.65 1.88 3.08
C ARG A 85 7.29 3.06 3.78
N LYS A 86 6.70 4.26 3.66
CA LYS A 86 7.23 5.43 4.34
C LYS A 86 7.14 5.29 5.85
N VAL A 87 6.04 4.73 6.37
CA VAL A 87 5.90 4.41 7.80
C VAL A 87 7.00 3.44 8.24
N ILE A 88 7.19 2.33 7.53
CA ILE A 88 8.23 1.33 7.85
C ILE A 88 9.63 1.97 7.91
N GLN A 89 9.90 2.94 7.04
CA GLN A 89 11.21 3.59 6.95
C GLN A 89 11.42 4.74 7.94
N ASN A 90 10.34 5.32 8.50
CA ASN A 90 10.39 6.59 9.22
C ASN A 90 9.56 6.62 10.52
N PHE A 91 9.13 5.50 11.09
CA PHE A 91 8.38 5.50 12.35
C PHE A 91 9.15 6.16 13.53
N ASP A 92 10.47 6.25 13.44
CA ASP A 92 11.38 6.88 14.40
C ASP A 92 11.84 8.29 13.99
N ASN A 93 11.26 8.85 12.91
CA ASN A 93 11.69 10.12 12.35
C ASN A 93 10.92 11.30 12.97
N GLN A 94 11.64 12.26 13.55
CA GLN A 94 11.11 13.48 14.16
C GLN A 94 10.30 14.39 13.22
N TYR A 95 10.42 14.22 11.90
CA TYR A 95 9.70 14.99 10.89
C TYR A 95 8.44 14.30 10.37
N SER A 96 8.07 13.15 10.95
CA SER A 96 6.81 12.47 10.66
C SER A 96 6.01 12.24 11.93
N ASN A 97 4.70 12.40 11.82
CA ASN A 97 3.76 12.13 12.90
C ASN A 97 3.13 10.75 12.71
N PHE A 98 3.99 9.72 12.65
CA PHE A 98 3.57 8.33 12.61
C PHE A 98 3.49 7.78 14.03
N GLU A 99 2.29 7.39 14.46
CA GLU A 99 2.02 6.95 15.83
C GLU A 99 1.70 5.45 15.91
N TYR A 100 2.09 4.68 14.89
CA TYR A 100 1.81 3.25 14.83
C TYR A 100 2.64 2.44 15.82
N ASP A 101 1.99 1.52 16.52
CA ASP A 101 2.69 0.44 17.20
C ASP A 101 3.08 -0.71 16.26
N ALA A 102 3.75 -1.73 16.79
CA ALA A 102 4.22 -2.86 15.99
C ALA A 102 3.07 -3.74 15.47
N GLU A 103 1.98 -3.87 16.22
CA GLU A 103 0.81 -4.65 15.81
C GLU A 103 0.09 -3.93 14.66
N GLU A 104 -0.16 -2.62 14.83
CA GLU A 104 -0.80 -1.78 13.81
C GLU A 104 0.03 -1.68 12.51
N LEU A 105 1.36 -1.56 12.62
CA LEU A 105 2.22 -1.56 11.44
C LEU A 105 2.21 -2.91 10.73
N ASN A 106 2.18 -4.01 11.48
CA ASN A 106 2.07 -5.34 10.88
C ASN A 106 0.72 -5.51 10.17
N GLU A 107 -0.38 -5.03 10.76
CA GLU A 107 -1.70 -5.02 10.12
C GLU A 107 -1.72 -4.20 8.83
N LEU A 108 -1.06 -3.04 8.79
CA LEU A 108 -0.93 -2.25 7.55
C LEU A 108 -0.17 -3.02 6.46
N ILE A 109 0.87 -3.76 6.82
CA ILE A 109 1.64 -4.56 5.87
C ILE A 109 0.78 -5.69 5.30
N GLU A 110 0.03 -6.39 6.13
CA GLU A 110 -0.88 -7.46 5.70
C GLU A 110 -2.06 -6.90 4.87
N ASP A 111 -2.56 -5.71 5.20
CA ASP A 111 -3.58 -5.03 4.38
C ASP A 111 -3.03 -4.69 3.00
N VAL A 112 -1.77 -4.24 2.86
CA VAL A 112 -1.13 -4.04 1.56
C VAL A 112 -1.17 -5.32 0.72
N PHE A 113 -0.76 -6.46 1.28
CA PHE A 113 -0.79 -7.73 0.54
C PHE A 113 -2.22 -8.14 0.17
N THR A 114 -3.17 -7.99 1.09
CA THR A 114 -4.59 -8.25 0.85
C THR A 114 -5.13 -7.39 -0.31
N GLN A 115 -4.80 -6.09 -0.33
CA GLN A 115 -5.26 -5.21 -1.41
C GLN A 115 -4.56 -5.52 -2.74
N GLN A 116 -3.28 -5.89 -2.75
CA GLN A 116 -2.61 -6.35 -3.97
C GLN A 116 -3.28 -7.56 -4.60
N GLU A 117 -3.81 -8.49 -3.79
CA GLU A 117 -4.62 -9.61 -4.28
C GLU A 117 -5.94 -9.14 -4.88
N ASN A 118 -6.62 -8.18 -4.24
CA ASN A 118 -7.87 -7.61 -4.76
C ASN A 118 -7.68 -6.91 -6.11
N VAL A 119 -6.55 -6.20 -6.28
CA VAL A 119 -6.17 -5.65 -7.59
C VAL A 119 -5.97 -6.78 -8.61
N ASN A 120 -5.24 -7.86 -8.27
CA ASN A 120 -5.04 -8.99 -9.20
C ASN A 120 -6.36 -9.63 -9.63
N LYS A 121 -7.36 -9.71 -8.74
CA LYS A 121 -8.69 -10.24 -9.07
C LYS A 121 -9.39 -9.38 -10.13
N LEU A 122 -9.28 -8.05 -10.05
CA LEU A 122 -9.81 -7.15 -11.09
C LEU A 122 -9.05 -7.29 -12.41
N LEU A 123 -7.71 -7.39 -12.37
CA LEU A 123 -6.90 -7.64 -13.57
C LEU A 123 -7.30 -8.94 -14.24
N PHE A 124 -7.46 -10.02 -13.47
CA PHE A 124 -7.92 -11.31 -14.00
C PHE A 124 -9.29 -11.19 -14.65
N ARG A 125 -10.24 -10.47 -14.04
CA ARG A 125 -11.54 -10.21 -14.65
C ARG A 125 -11.43 -9.47 -15.97
N LYS A 126 -10.57 -8.45 -16.08
CA LYS A 126 -10.32 -7.73 -17.35
C LYS A 126 -9.78 -8.66 -18.43
N LEU A 127 -8.87 -9.57 -18.08
CA LEU A 127 -8.31 -10.56 -19.01
C LEU A 127 -9.36 -11.54 -19.53
N MET A 128 -10.39 -11.86 -18.74
CA MET A 128 -11.52 -12.69 -19.19
C MET A 128 -12.53 -11.94 -20.07
N GLN A 129 -12.43 -10.61 -20.14
CA GLN A 129 -13.27 -9.75 -20.98
C GLN A 129 -12.61 -9.37 -22.31
N ASP A 130 -11.29 -9.57 -22.44
CA ASP A 130 -10.54 -9.45 -23.70
C ASP A 130 -10.70 -10.73 -24.53
#